data_AF-A0A133V3C7-F1
#
_entry.id   AF-A0A133V3C7-F1
#
_cell.length_a   1.000
_cell.length_b   1.000
_cell.length_c   1.000
_cell.angle_alpha   90.00
_cell.angle_beta   90.00
_cell.angle_gamma   90.00
#
_symmetry.space_group_name_H-M   'P 1'
#
loop_
_entity.id
_entity.type
_entity.pdbx_description
1 polymer ?
#
loop_
_entity_poly.entity_id
_entity_poly.type
_entity_poly.pdbx_seq_one_letter_code
_entity_poly.pdbx_strand_id
1 'polypeptide(L)'
;MAPYGVSFGGGISKDINAAYQRAKHRFGIIETLPGPEEEKEKTDEEKLKFYMKSERNRDRYREEIQDLRSKSGHLESVYYRELGKKHVRKLGKKLRELGIEQGWFAILEDTVVASGESEEEVKRRIEKILPPERQNHAYIYHLS
;
A
#
# COMPACT_ATOMS: atom_id res chain seq x y z
N MET A 1 -46.25 -13.79 24.78
CA MET A 1 -45.41 -14.36 23.70
C MET A 1 -43.97 -14.04 24.07
N ALA A 2 -43.21 -15.02 24.58
CA ALA A 2 -41.86 -14.80 25.11
C ALA A 2 -40.84 -14.68 23.95
N PRO A 3 -39.80 -13.82 24.06
CA PRO A 3 -38.84 -13.60 22.99
C PRO A 3 -37.98 -14.85 22.77
N TYR A 4 -37.88 -15.27 21.52
CA TYR A 4 -37.06 -16.39 21.08
C TYR A 4 -35.58 -15.99 21.10
N GLY A 5 -34.77 -16.72 21.84
CA GLY A 5 -33.32 -16.56 21.84
C GLY A 5 -32.72 -17.07 20.52
N VAL A 6 -32.32 -16.16 19.65
CA VAL A 6 -31.63 -16.50 18.40
C VAL A 6 -30.14 -16.64 18.71
N SER A 7 -29.61 -17.87 18.64
CA SER A 7 -28.17 -18.14 18.76
C SER A 7 -27.58 -18.38 17.37
N PHE A 8 -26.58 -17.58 17.02
CA PHE A 8 -25.83 -17.74 15.76
C PHE A 8 -24.61 -18.62 16.00
N GLY A 9 -24.39 -19.61 15.13
CA GLY A 9 -23.19 -20.45 15.16
C GLY A 9 -21.91 -19.67 14.85
N GLY A 10 -20.76 -20.16 15.32
CA GLY A 10 -19.49 -19.42 15.32
C GLY A 10 -18.97 -18.96 13.94
N GLY A 11 -19.46 -19.52 12.84
CA GLY A 11 -19.18 -19.03 11.48
C GLY A 11 -19.92 -17.73 11.15
N ILE A 12 -21.23 -17.69 11.43
CA ILE A 12 -22.09 -16.52 11.17
C ILE A 12 -21.67 -15.34 12.05
N SER A 13 -21.30 -15.60 13.31
CA SER A 13 -20.79 -14.56 14.21
C SER A 13 -19.49 -13.93 13.70
N LYS A 14 -18.60 -14.70 13.04
CA LYS A 14 -17.37 -14.17 12.45
C LYS A 14 -17.66 -13.27 11.25
N ASP A 15 -18.59 -13.65 10.38
CA ASP A 15 -18.96 -12.84 9.22
C ASP A 15 -19.67 -11.55 9.63
N ILE A 16 -20.57 -11.61 10.60
CA ILE A 16 -21.23 -10.41 11.15
C ILE A 16 -20.20 -9.49 11.80
N ASN A 17 -19.26 -10.04 12.58
CA ASN A 17 -18.22 -9.22 13.20
C ASN A 17 -17.24 -8.65 12.16
N ALA A 18 -16.90 -9.41 11.12
CA ALA A 18 -16.10 -8.92 10.00
C ALA A 18 -16.81 -7.80 9.23
N ALA A 19 -18.12 -7.93 8.99
CA ALA A 19 -18.94 -6.90 8.38
C ALA A 19 -18.99 -5.65 9.27
N TYR A 20 -19.16 -5.80 10.58
CA TYR A 20 -19.15 -4.73 11.56
C TYR A 20 -17.80 -3.99 11.59
N GLN A 21 -16.67 -4.70 11.67
CA GLN A 21 -15.35 -4.07 11.65
C GLN A 21 -15.06 -3.36 10.32
N ARG A 22 -15.52 -3.92 9.19
CA ARG A 22 -15.42 -3.25 7.88
C ARG A 22 -16.25 -1.98 7.83
N ALA A 23 -17.46 -1.99 8.39
CA ALA A 23 -18.32 -0.81 8.46
C ALA A 23 -17.73 0.25 9.39
N LYS A 24 -17.29 -0.14 10.60
CA LYS A 24 -16.60 0.74 11.56
C LYS A 24 -15.35 1.40 10.97
N HIS A 25 -14.53 0.65 10.24
CA HIS A 25 -13.35 1.22 9.58
C HIS A 25 -13.74 2.17 8.44
N ARG A 26 -14.84 1.90 7.73
CA ARG A 26 -15.22 2.67 6.54
C ARG A 26 -15.97 3.95 6.89
N PHE A 27 -16.78 3.92 7.95
CA PHE A 27 -17.74 4.98 8.26
C PHE A 27 -17.63 5.50 9.71
N GLY A 28 -16.74 4.95 10.55
CA GLY A 28 -16.71 5.23 11.99
C GLY A 28 -17.87 4.55 12.74
N ILE A 29 -17.99 4.80 14.06
CA ILE A 29 -19.21 4.47 14.81
C ILE A 29 -20.08 5.72 14.77
N ILE A 30 -21.27 5.59 14.19
CA ILE A 30 -22.22 6.69 14.05
C ILE A 30 -23.06 6.73 15.34
N GLU A 31 -22.69 7.58 16.29
CA GLU A 31 -23.44 7.79 17.54
C GLU A 31 -24.65 8.73 17.36
N THR A 32 -24.72 9.45 16.24
CA THR A 32 -25.79 10.39 15.90
C THR A 32 -26.07 10.33 14.40
N LEU A 33 -27.36 10.35 14.00
CA LEU A 33 -27.75 10.36 12.59
C LEU A 33 -27.09 11.55 11.87
N PRO A 34 -26.24 11.33 10.85
CA PRO A 34 -25.62 12.43 10.14
C PRO A 34 -26.65 13.03 9.18
N GLY A 35 -26.68 14.37 9.12
CA GLY A 35 -27.29 15.09 8.00
C GLY A 35 -26.63 14.67 6.67
N PRO A 36 -27.20 15.07 5.52
CA PRO A 36 -26.73 14.63 4.21
C PRO A 36 -25.22 14.83 4.10
N GLU A 37 -24.48 13.73 4.04
CA GLU A 37 -23.02 13.75 3.97
C GLU A 37 -22.63 14.44 2.66
N GLU A 38 -22.06 15.64 2.76
CA GLU A 38 -21.27 16.19 1.67
C GLU A 38 -20.11 15.22 1.44
N GLU A 39 -20.14 14.50 0.31
CA GLU A 39 -19.04 13.68 -0.16
C GLU A 39 -17.79 14.57 -0.22
N LYS A 40 -16.94 14.52 0.81
CA LYS A 40 -15.66 15.22 0.78
C LYS A 40 -14.89 14.69 -0.41
N GLU A 41 -14.74 15.51 -1.45
CA GLU A 41 -13.94 15.22 -2.62
C GLU A 41 -12.54 14.82 -2.13
N LYS A 42 -12.25 13.52 -2.17
CA LYS A 42 -10.94 13.01 -1.72
C LYS A 42 -9.86 13.62 -2.61
N THR A 43 -8.82 14.17 -1.98
CA THR A 43 -7.65 14.72 -2.67
C THR A 43 -7.04 13.64 -3.56
N ASP A 44 -6.46 14.03 -4.69
CA ASP A 44 -5.86 13.11 -5.68
C ASP A 44 -4.84 12.14 -5.06
N GLU A 45 -4.13 12.55 -4.01
CA GLU A 45 -3.26 11.68 -3.21
C GLU A 45 -4.00 10.57 -2.44
N GLU A 46 -5.14 10.90 -1.84
CA GLU A 46 -5.92 9.93 -1.07
C GLU A 46 -6.57 8.89 -1.98
N LYS A 47 -7.02 9.32 -3.16
CA LYS A 47 -7.48 8.42 -4.23
C LYS A 47 -6.37 7.46 -4.65
N LEU A 48 -5.16 7.99 -4.90
CA LEU A 48 -4.00 7.19 -5.27
C LEU A 48 -3.65 6.14 -4.19
N LYS A 49 -3.57 6.55 -2.92
CA LYS A 49 -3.33 5.62 -1.78
C LYS A 49 -4.39 4.52 -1.70
N PHE A 50 -5.67 4.85 -1.93
CA PHE A 50 -6.75 3.88 -1.93
C PHE A 50 -6.64 2.86 -3.08
N TYR A 51 -6.32 3.33 -4.29
CA TYR A 51 -6.13 2.45 -5.45
C TYR A 51 -4.90 1.54 -5.27
N MET A 52 -3.84 2.04 -4.66
CA MET A 52 -2.61 1.29 -4.39
C MET A 52 -2.74 0.20 -3.31
N LYS A 53 -3.79 0.25 -2.48
CA LYS A 53 -3.95 -0.59 -1.28
C LYS A 53 -3.95 -2.10 -1.56
N SER A 54 -4.55 -2.55 -2.66
CA SER A 54 -4.63 -3.98 -3.02
C SER A 54 -4.16 -4.23 -4.45
N GLU A 55 -3.83 -5.48 -4.78
CA GLU A 55 -3.55 -5.87 -6.18
C GLU A 55 -4.82 -5.74 -7.03
N ARG A 56 -5.95 -6.26 -6.54
CA ARG A 56 -7.25 -6.14 -7.22
C ARG A 56 -7.68 -4.70 -7.48
N ASN A 57 -7.37 -3.77 -6.58
CA ASN A 57 -7.66 -2.35 -6.77
C ASN A 57 -6.76 -1.75 -7.86
N ARG A 58 -5.48 -2.12 -7.91
CA ARG A 58 -4.56 -1.64 -8.96
C ARG A 58 -4.97 -2.09 -10.34
N ASP A 59 -5.44 -3.33 -10.46
CA ASP A 59 -5.92 -3.85 -11.74
C ASP A 59 -7.21 -3.14 -12.16
N ARG A 60 -8.12 -2.91 -11.19
CA ARG A 60 -9.41 -2.25 -11.43
C ARG A 60 -9.27 -0.77 -11.78
N TYR A 61 -8.33 -0.06 -11.17
CA TYR A 61 -8.14 1.38 -11.31
C TYR A 61 -6.86 1.72 -12.08
N ARG A 62 -6.44 0.85 -13.00
CA ARG A 62 -5.15 0.98 -13.69
C ARG A 62 -5.07 2.28 -14.49
N GLU A 63 -6.14 2.60 -15.21
CA GLU A 63 -6.25 3.80 -16.05
C GLU A 63 -6.25 5.07 -15.18
N GLU A 64 -7.03 5.08 -14.11
CA GLU A 64 -7.10 6.22 -13.18
C GLU A 64 -5.79 6.43 -12.43
N ILE A 65 -5.05 5.36 -12.10
CA ILE A 65 -3.70 5.45 -11.55
C ILE A 65 -2.76 6.09 -12.57
N GLN A 66 -2.85 5.72 -13.86
CA GLN A 66 -1.99 6.27 -14.90
C GLN A 66 -2.26 7.77 -15.10
N ASP A 67 -3.53 8.16 -15.13
CA ASP A 67 -3.94 9.56 -15.19
C ASP A 67 -3.44 10.36 -13.97
N LEU A 68 -3.64 9.83 -12.75
CA LEU A 68 -3.17 10.47 -11.52
C LEU A 68 -1.64 10.63 -11.49
N ARG A 69 -0.88 9.68 -12.05
CA ARG A 69 0.58 9.78 -12.16
C ARG A 69 1.00 10.90 -13.13
N SER A 70 0.30 11.06 -14.25
CA SER A 70 0.62 12.09 -15.25
C SER A 70 0.27 13.52 -14.80
N LYS A 71 -0.64 13.68 -13.83
CA LYS A 71 -1.08 15.00 -13.34
C LYS A 71 0.00 15.77 -12.59
N SER A 72 0.88 15.10 -11.83
CA SER A 72 1.96 15.77 -11.11
C SER A 72 3.11 14.83 -10.74
N GLY A 73 4.34 15.34 -10.75
CA GLY A 73 5.52 14.60 -10.27
C GLY A 73 5.46 14.23 -8.78
N HIS A 74 4.66 14.95 -7.98
CA HIS A 74 4.41 14.58 -6.59
C HIS A 74 3.60 13.27 -6.48
N LEU A 75 2.51 13.14 -7.25
CA LEU A 75 1.69 11.93 -7.29
C LEU A 75 2.48 10.74 -7.84
N GLU A 76 3.36 10.97 -8.80
CA GLU A 76 4.29 9.96 -9.30
C GLU A 76 5.25 9.46 -8.19
N SER A 77 5.82 10.38 -7.41
CA SER A 77 6.68 10.03 -6.27
C SER A 77 5.93 9.24 -5.19
N VAL A 78 4.68 9.62 -4.90
CA VAL A 78 3.82 8.90 -3.95
C VAL A 78 3.50 7.49 -4.46
N TYR A 79 3.23 7.34 -5.76
CA TYR A 79 2.97 6.05 -6.39
C TYR A 79 4.14 5.08 -6.22
N TYR A 80 5.37 5.50 -6.58
CA TYR A 80 6.54 4.62 -6.45
C TYR A 80 6.83 4.27 -4.99
N ARG A 81 6.64 5.22 -4.06
CA ARG A 81 6.81 4.95 -2.62
C ARG A 81 5.81 3.91 -2.10
N GLU A 82 4.54 3.98 -2.50
CA GLU A 82 3.52 3.02 -2.08
C GLU A 82 3.70 1.64 -2.76
N LEU A 83 4.19 1.60 -4.01
CA LEU A 83 4.63 0.36 -4.66
C LEU A 83 5.76 -0.32 -3.88
N GLY A 84 6.83 0.42 -3.60
CA GLY A 84 8.01 -0.08 -2.90
C GLY A 84 7.67 -0.69 -1.55
N LYS A 85 6.89 0.01 -0.71
CA LYS A 85 6.46 -0.47 0.62
C LYS A 85 5.81 -1.85 0.59
N LYS A 86 4.96 -2.13 -0.40
CA LYS A 86 4.31 -3.45 -0.49
C LYS A 86 5.26 -4.51 -1.01
N HIS A 87 6.09 -4.17 -1.98
CA HIS A 87 7.03 -5.11 -2.59
C HIS A 87 8.10 -5.55 -1.58
N VAL A 88 8.57 -4.62 -0.75
CA VAL A 88 9.53 -4.85 0.35
C VAL A 88 9.18 -6.04 1.23
N ARG A 89 7.92 -6.20 1.64
CA ARG A 89 7.52 -7.31 2.52
C ARG A 89 7.63 -8.67 1.83
N LYS A 90 7.19 -8.75 0.57
CA LYS A 90 7.30 -9.97 -0.25
C LYS A 90 8.76 -10.29 -0.56
N LEU A 91 9.53 -9.26 -0.90
CA LEU A 91 10.95 -9.35 -1.21
C LEU A 91 11.78 -9.78 0.01
N GLY A 92 11.58 -9.14 1.16
CA GLY A 92 12.29 -9.48 2.40
C GLY A 92 12.07 -10.93 2.80
N LYS A 93 10.84 -11.46 2.62
CA LYS A 93 10.57 -12.88 2.83
C LYS A 93 11.39 -13.76 1.88
N LYS A 94 11.38 -13.46 0.57
CA LYS A 94 12.17 -14.19 -0.43
C LYS A 94 13.68 -14.12 -0.17
N LEU A 95 14.20 -12.95 0.22
CA LEU A 95 15.62 -12.76 0.52
C LEU A 95 16.05 -13.62 1.72
N ARG A 96 15.22 -13.67 2.77
CA ARG A 96 15.45 -14.55 3.92
C ARG A 96 15.36 -16.03 3.56
N GLU A 97 14.42 -16.42 2.69
CA GLU A 97 14.33 -17.79 2.16
C GLU A 97 15.59 -18.19 1.37
N LEU A 98 16.31 -17.21 0.78
CA LEU A 98 17.59 -17.40 0.10
C LEU A 98 18.81 -17.36 1.04
N GLY A 99 18.62 -17.19 2.35
CA GLY A 99 19.70 -17.11 3.34
C GLY A 99 20.34 -15.72 3.47
N ILE A 100 19.72 -14.68 2.91
CA ILE A 100 20.16 -13.30 3.08
C ILE A 100 19.48 -12.73 4.32
N GLU A 101 20.26 -12.54 5.38
CA GLU A 101 19.74 -12.11 6.68
C GLU A 101 19.72 -10.59 6.84
N GLN A 102 20.70 -9.89 6.27
CA GLN A 102 20.85 -8.44 6.39
C GLN A 102 21.36 -7.79 5.10
N GLY A 103 21.04 -6.51 4.91
CA GLY A 103 21.59 -5.70 3.82
C GLY A 103 20.67 -4.57 3.37
N TRP A 104 21.22 -3.67 2.55
CA TRP A 104 20.49 -2.56 1.94
C TRP A 104 20.13 -2.88 0.50
N PHE A 105 18.89 -2.58 0.11
CA PHE A 105 18.36 -2.88 -1.21
C PHE A 105 17.64 -1.67 -1.78
N ALA A 106 17.97 -1.30 -3.02
CA ALA A 106 17.21 -0.35 -3.81
C ALA A 106 16.18 -1.08 -4.66
N ILE A 107 14.92 -0.67 -4.53
CA ILE A 107 13.80 -1.23 -5.26
C ILE A 107 13.22 -0.13 -6.14
N LEU A 108 13.15 -0.40 -7.44
CA LEU A 108 12.42 0.43 -8.38
C LEU A 108 11.21 -0.38 -8.87
N GLU A 109 10.01 0.16 -8.65
CA GLU A 109 8.74 -0.53 -8.91
C GLU A 109 8.59 -1.85 -8.13
N ASP A 110 8.98 -2.97 -8.76
CA ASP A 110 8.92 -4.33 -8.23
C ASP A 110 10.25 -5.08 -8.35
N THR A 111 11.31 -4.39 -8.77
CA THR A 111 12.60 -4.99 -9.11
C THR A 111 13.72 -4.40 -8.26
N VAL A 112 14.60 -5.26 -7.77
CA VAL A 112 15.82 -4.82 -7.07
C VAL A 112 16.82 -4.32 -8.10
N VAL A 113 17.13 -3.03 -8.05
CA VAL A 113 18.06 -2.38 -8.99
C VAL A 113 19.49 -2.27 -8.44
N ALA A 114 19.63 -2.27 -7.11
CA ALA A 114 20.93 -2.28 -6.45
C ALA A 114 20.84 -2.91 -5.05
N SER A 115 21.95 -3.44 -4.55
CA SER A 115 22.13 -3.89 -3.17
C SER A 115 23.50 -3.44 -2.63
N GLY A 116 23.66 -3.40 -1.31
CA GLY A 116 24.90 -3.01 -0.65
C GLY A 116 24.88 -3.26 0.86
N GLU A 117 26.02 -3.04 1.51
CA GLU A 117 26.19 -3.20 2.96
C GLU A 117 25.76 -1.94 3.73
N SER A 118 25.70 -0.78 3.04
CA SER A 118 25.24 0.50 3.60
C SER A 118 24.30 1.25 2.66
N GLU A 119 23.53 2.19 3.22
CA GLU A 119 22.65 3.07 2.44
C GLU A 119 23.43 3.90 1.41
N GLU A 120 24.60 4.41 1.80
CA GLU A 120 25.46 5.23 0.94
C GLU A 120 26.02 4.43 -0.24
N GLU A 121 26.36 3.15 0.00
CA GLU A 121 26.80 2.27 -1.07
C GLU A 121 25.69 2.07 -2.10
N VAL A 122 24.46 1.83 -1.63
CA VAL A 122 23.29 1.66 -2.49
C VAL A 122 23.00 2.94 -3.28
N LYS A 123 23.09 4.13 -2.67
CA LYS A 123 22.94 5.42 -3.37
C LYS A 123 23.95 5.60 -4.50
N ARG A 124 25.23 5.34 -4.23
CA ARG A 124 26.28 5.39 -5.27
C ARG A 124 26.04 4.39 -6.41
N ARG A 125 25.49 3.22 -6.11
CA ARG A 125 25.12 2.22 -7.14
C ARG A 125 23.90 2.68 -7.94
N ILE A 126 22.89 3.27 -7.30
CA ILE A 126 21.73 3.87 -7.96
C ILE A 126 22.19 4.93 -8.98
N GLU A 127 23.07 5.85 -8.58
CA GLU A 127 23.56 6.92 -9.46
C GLU A 127 24.27 6.39 -10.72
N LYS A 128 24.91 5.22 -10.62
CA LYS A 128 25.62 4.58 -11.74
C LYS A 128 24.72 3.75 -12.65
N ILE A 129 23.67 3.16 -12.10
CA ILE A 129 22.79 2.21 -12.82
C ILE A 129 21.58 2.94 -13.41
N LEU A 130 21.01 3.90 -12.69
CA LEU A 130 19.78 4.57 -13.06
C LEU A 130 20.06 5.97 -13.65
N PRO A 131 19.32 6.33 -14.72
CA PRO A 131 19.39 7.68 -15.27
C PRO A 131 18.84 8.70 -14.25
N PRO A 132 19.29 9.98 -14.29
CA PRO A 132 19.02 10.98 -13.25
C PRO A 132 17.53 11.16 -12.92
N GLU A 133 16.66 11.04 -13.93
CA GLU A 133 15.22 11.23 -13.78
C GLU A 133 14.56 10.12 -12.95
N ARG A 134 15.21 8.96 -12.82
CA ARG A 134 14.66 7.78 -12.11
C ARG A 134 15.33 7.51 -10.77
N GLN A 135 16.40 8.23 -10.43
CA GLN A 135 17.13 8.02 -9.18
C GLN A 135 16.24 8.28 -7.95
N ASN A 136 15.40 9.32 -8.00
CA ASN A 136 14.47 9.66 -6.91
C ASN A 136 13.27 8.71 -6.80
N HIS A 137 13.07 7.81 -7.78
CA HIS A 137 11.98 6.84 -7.78
C HIS A 137 12.38 5.52 -7.11
N ALA A 138 13.68 5.31 -6.87
CA ALA A 138 14.17 4.12 -6.18
C ALA A 138 13.89 4.24 -4.67
N TYR A 139 13.19 3.25 -4.13
CA TYR A 139 12.97 3.11 -2.69
C TYR A 139 14.10 2.31 -2.08
N ILE A 140 14.81 2.88 -1.10
CA ILE A 140 15.84 2.17 -0.35
C ILE A 140 15.21 1.48 0.86
N TYR A 141 15.49 0.19 0.99
CA TYR A 141 14.99 -0.69 2.03
C TYR A 141 16.15 -1.35 2.77
N HIS A 142 16.11 -1.31 4.10
CA HIS A 142 17.00 -2.06 4.96
C HIS A 142 16.35 -3.38 5.38
N LEU A 143 16.97 -4.49 5.00
CA LEU A 143 16.66 -5.81 5.53
C LEU A 143 17.51 -6.00 6.79
N SER A 144 16.83 -6.10 7.93
CA SER A 144 17.36 -6.45 9.25
C SER A 144 16.62 -7.65 9.81
#